data_AF-A0AA86VNH7-F1
#
_entry.id   AF-A0AA86VNH7-F1
#
_cell.length_a   1.000
_cell.length_b   1.000
_cell.length_c   1.000
_cell.angle_alpha   90.00
_cell.angle_beta   90.00
_cell.angle_gamma   90.00
#
_symmetry.space_group_name_H-M   'P 1'
#
loop_
_entity.id
_entity.type
_entity.pdbx_description
1 polymer ?
#
loop_
_entity_poly.entity_id
_entity_poly.type
_entity_poly.pdbx_seq_one_letter_code
_entity_poly.pdbx_strand_id
1 'polypeptide(L)'
;MLNFTKPPVNPKEQHLTKQKSSNKINIKCDSQQETDTDNTPVEQKIKTGRPAVFFACAANKVVHEAFSQMGYDETTNENKFNYLWGWPSAADLVKRLQPGQMVNQMPGQVQMTRKDNLANTIQEFIRKYPQFNFIPKTFILPNNMLMCQSYMQQNPKKYFIVKEALANRGEGIQLLRGNMQIDLFVYMV
;
A
#
# COMPACT_ATOMS: atom_id res chain seq x y z
N MET A 1 8.39 44.61 12.16
CA MET A 1 9.30 43.53 11.74
C MET A 1 9.86 42.89 13.00
N LEU A 2 9.46 41.66 13.31
CA LEU A 2 9.92 40.93 14.52
C LEU A 2 10.92 39.86 14.10
N ASN A 3 12.16 39.99 14.56
CA ASN A 3 13.24 39.04 14.36
C ASN A 3 13.15 37.91 15.40
N PHE A 4 12.95 36.68 14.94
CA PHE A 4 13.04 35.48 15.77
C PHE A 4 14.44 34.86 15.62
N THR A 5 15.28 35.01 16.64
CA THR A 5 16.52 34.25 16.78
C THR A 5 16.20 32.82 17.26
N LYS A 6 16.73 31.81 16.55
CA LYS A 6 16.61 30.41 16.97
C LYS A 6 17.50 30.16 18.20
N PRO A 7 17.06 29.36 19.20
CA PRO A 7 17.90 28.98 20.33
C PRO A 7 19.01 28.00 19.91
N PRO A 8 20.13 27.95 20.65
CA PRO A 8 21.31 27.16 20.31
C PRO A 8 21.09 25.65 20.48
N VAL A 9 21.62 24.87 19.54
CA VAL A 9 21.58 23.40 19.53
C VAL A 9 22.69 22.85 20.44
N ASN A 10 22.34 21.93 21.34
CA ASN A 10 23.24 21.29 22.29
C ASN A 10 24.23 20.32 21.56
N PRO A 11 25.55 20.41 21.77
CA PRO A 11 26.55 19.60 21.05
C PRO A 11 26.56 18.09 21.34
N LYS A 12 25.73 17.57 22.26
CA LYS A 12 25.74 16.15 22.65
C LYS A 12 24.81 15.23 21.86
N GLU A 13 24.10 15.71 20.84
CA GLU A 13 23.21 14.89 20.00
C GLU A 13 23.85 14.34 18.71
N GLN A 14 25.17 14.49 18.52
CA GLN A 14 25.83 14.12 17.25
C GLN A 14 26.28 12.65 17.12
N HIS A 15 25.94 11.78 18.07
CA HIS A 15 26.33 10.36 18.01
C HIS A 15 25.21 9.39 18.38
N LEU A 16 24.05 9.45 17.71
CA LEU A 16 23.14 8.29 17.64
C LEU A 16 22.13 8.33 16.48
N THR A 17 22.54 8.69 15.26
CA THR A 17 21.66 8.58 14.08
C THR A 17 22.39 8.04 12.86
N LYS A 18 22.76 6.76 12.89
CA LYS A 18 23.07 5.97 11.69
C LYS A 18 22.66 4.51 11.87
N GLN A 19 21.35 4.25 11.86
CA GLN A 19 20.80 2.98 11.36
C GLN A 19 19.46 3.27 10.68
N LYS A 20 19.50 3.72 9.42
CA LYS A 20 18.36 3.56 8.51
C LYS A 20 18.34 2.09 8.12
N SER A 21 17.61 1.28 8.89
CA SER A 21 17.24 -0.06 8.45
C SER A 21 16.19 0.08 7.35
N SER A 22 16.64 0.09 6.11
CA SER A 22 15.77 -0.09 4.95
C SER A 22 15.35 -1.55 4.88
N ASN A 23 14.36 -1.94 5.69
CA ASN A 23 13.68 -3.22 5.52
C ASN A 23 12.85 -3.14 4.24
N LYS A 24 13.47 -3.53 3.12
CA LYS A 24 12.76 -3.87 1.88
C LYS A 24 11.99 -5.16 2.14
N ILE A 25 10.73 -5.01 2.57
CA ILE A 25 9.81 -6.15 2.66
C ILE A 25 9.39 -6.48 1.22
N ASN A 26 9.95 -7.58 0.72
CA ASN A 26 9.62 -8.15 -0.58
C ASN A 26 8.27 -8.86 -0.43
N ILE A 27 7.19 -8.25 -0.91
CA ILE A 27 5.88 -8.89 -0.94
C ILE A 27 5.93 -9.93 -2.06
N LYS A 28 6.21 -11.18 -1.70
CA LYS A 28 6.03 -12.33 -2.58
C LYS A 28 4.53 -12.55 -2.74
N CYS A 29 4.03 -12.46 -3.97
CA CYS A 29 2.66 -12.87 -4.28
C CYS A 29 2.67 -14.39 -4.46
N ASP A 30 2.29 -15.13 -3.42
CA ASP A 30 2.09 -16.58 -3.52
C ASP A 30 0.74 -16.86 -4.20
N SER A 31 0.82 -17.26 -5.45
CA SER A 31 -0.19 -18.07 -6.12
C SER A 31 0.53 -18.98 -7.11
N GLN A 32 1.16 -20.05 -6.59
CA GLN A 32 1.55 -21.18 -7.43
C GLN A 32 0.33 -22.09 -7.59
N GLN A 33 -0.22 -22.12 -8.79
CA GLN A 33 -0.87 -23.30 -9.33
C GLN A 33 0.07 -23.83 -10.41
N GLU A 34 0.53 -25.06 -10.22
CA GLU A 34 1.30 -25.81 -11.21
C GLU A 34 0.45 -26.01 -12.46
N THR A 35 0.95 -25.54 -13.60
CA THR A 35 0.52 -26.02 -14.91
C THR A 35 1.77 -26.38 -15.68
N ASP A 36 2.00 -27.68 -15.82
CA ASP A 36 2.88 -28.24 -16.85
C ASP A 36 2.40 -27.77 -18.21
N THR A 37 3.25 -27.08 -18.96
CA THR A 37 3.47 -27.23 -20.41
C THR A 37 4.49 -26.19 -20.89
N ASP A 38 5.56 -26.71 -21.48
CA ASP A 38 6.53 -26.09 -22.39
C ASP A 38 6.34 -24.58 -22.70
N ASN A 39 7.07 -23.71 -22.00
CA ASN A 39 7.09 -22.26 -22.22
C ASN A 39 8.45 -21.82 -22.79
N THR A 40 8.63 -22.03 -24.10
CA THR A 40 9.54 -21.18 -24.87
C THR A 40 8.87 -19.80 -25.02
N PRO A 41 9.51 -18.66 -24.68
CA PRO A 41 8.87 -17.35 -24.83
C PRO A 41 8.65 -17.07 -26.31
N VAL A 42 7.41 -17.24 -26.78
CA VAL A 42 7.03 -16.81 -28.12
C VAL A 42 6.96 -15.29 -28.10
N GLU A 43 7.96 -14.64 -28.68
CA GLU A 43 7.96 -13.20 -28.91
C GLU A 43 6.78 -12.88 -29.84
N GLN A 44 5.65 -12.48 -29.27
CA GLN A 44 4.47 -12.13 -30.04
C GLN A 44 4.78 -10.85 -30.84
N LYS A 45 4.85 -10.99 -32.17
CA LYS A 45 5.10 -9.87 -33.06
C LYS A 45 3.97 -8.85 -32.92
N ILE A 46 4.29 -7.67 -32.39
CA ILE A 46 3.40 -6.50 -32.40
C ILE A 46 2.93 -6.29 -33.84
N LYS A 47 1.62 -6.34 -34.07
CA LYS A 47 1.04 -6.02 -35.38
C LYS A 47 1.18 -4.51 -35.57
N THR A 48 1.84 -4.11 -36.65
CA THR A 48 2.23 -2.71 -36.90
C THR A 48 1.07 -1.74 -36.69
N GLY A 49 1.25 -0.75 -35.80
CA GLY A 49 0.31 0.35 -35.57
C GLY A 49 -0.67 0.18 -34.40
N ARG A 50 -0.74 -1.00 -33.76
CA ARG A 50 -1.54 -1.20 -32.55
C ARG A 50 -0.79 -0.76 -31.29
N PRO A 51 -1.46 -0.16 -30.29
CA PRO A 51 -0.83 0.16 -29.03
C PRO A 51 -0.45 -1.12 -28.28
N ALA A 52 0.63 -1.07 -27.51
CA ALA A 52 1.15 -2.22 -26.77
C ALA A 52 0.83 -2.13 -25.27
N VAL A 53 0.46 -3.26 -24.66
CA VAL A 53 0.28 -3.41 -23.21
C VAL A 53 1.34 -4.34 -22.61
N PHE A 54 2.02 -3.90 -21.56
CA PHE A 54 2.95 -4.70 -20.77
C PHE A 54 2.30 -5.10 -19.43
N PHE A 55 2.27 -6.40 -19.12
CA PHE A 55 1.78 -6.92 -17.85
C PHE A 55 2.94 -7.18 -16.89
N ALA A 56 3.10 -6.31 -15.88
CA ALA A 56 4.22 -6.38 -14.93
C ALA A 56 4.08 -7.50 -13.88
N CYS A 57 2.90 -8.13 -13.80
CA CYS A 57 2.61 -9.28 -12.95
C CYS A 57 1.50 -10.12 -13.60
N ALA A 58 1.25 -11.32 -13.06
CA ALA A 58 0.10 -12.12 -13.47
C ALA A 58 -1.18 -11.27 -13.36
N ALA A 59 -1.87 -11.08 -14.48
CA ALA A 59 -3.13 -10.38 -14.55
C ALA A 59 -4.27 -11.38 -14.74
N ASN A 60 -5.47 -11.02 -14.28
CA ASN A 60 -6.65 -11.86 -14.48
C ASN A 60 -6.99 -11.91 -15.98
N LYS A 61 -7.52 -13.05 -16.45
CA LYS A 61 -7.94 -13.25 -17.86
C LYS A 61 -8.84 -12.12 -18.38
N VAL A 62 -9.75 -11.63 -17.54
CA VAL A 62 -10.65 -10.50 -17.88
C VAL A 62 -9.88 -9.24 -18.27
N VAL A 63 -8.72 -8.98 -17.65
CA VAL A 63 -7.89 -7.82 -17.98
C VAL A 63 -7.23 -8.01 -19.35
N HIS A 64 -6.69 -9.20 -19.63
CA HIS A 64 -6.14 -9.55 -20.94
C HIS A 64 -7.20 -9.39 -22.05
N GLU A 65 -8.40 -9.93 -21.81
CA GLU A 65 -9.54 -9.83 -22.73
C GLU A 65 -9.94 -8.37 -22.97
N ALA A 66 -10.00 -7.54 -21.92
CA ALA A 66 -10.34 -6.12 -22.04
C ALA A 66 -9.35 -5.37 -22.94
N PHE A 67 -8.04 -5.56 -22.73
CA PHE A 67 -7.02 -4.94 -23.59
C PHE A 67 -7.09 -5.45 -25.04
N SER A 68 -7.30 -6.75 -25.23
CA SER A 68 -7.45 -7.35 -26.55
C SER A 68 -8.64 -6.77 -27.31
N GLN A 69 -9.80 -6.61 -26.65
CA GLN A 69 -11.00 -5.98 -27.22
C GLN A 69 -10.78 -4.50 -27.56
N MET A 70 -9.95 -3.79 -26.79
CA MET A 70 -9.54 -2.41 -27.08
C MET A 70 -8.48 -2.31 -28.19
N GLY A 71 -8.04 -3.43 -28.77
CA GLY A 71 -7.09 -3.47 -29.87
C GLY A 71 -5.63 -3.31 -29.45
N TYR A 72 -5.31 -3.55 -28.17
CA TYR A 72 -3.93 -3.61 -27.71
C TYR A 72 -3.28 -4.95 -28.06
N ASP A 73 -2.00 -4.92 -28.41
CA ASP A 73 -1.17 -6.11 -28.52
C ASP A 73 -0.34 -6.27 -27.23
N GLU A 74 -0.19 -7.50 -26.74
CA GLU A 74 0.64 -7.77 -25.56
C GLU A 74 2.13 -7.72 -25.93
N THR A 75 2.94 -7.11 -25.07
CA THR A 75 4.39 -7.04 -25.22
C THR A 75 5.08 -7.63 -23.99
N THR A 76 6.21 -8.29 -24.19
CA THR A 76 7.11 -8.76 -23.13
C THR A 76 8.20 -7.73 -22.81
N ASN A 77 8.29 -6.63 -23.57
CA ASN A 77 9.32 -5.62 -23.42
C ASN A 77 8.85 -4.50 -22.48
N GLU A 78 9.39 -4.48 -21.26
CA GLU A 78 9.08 -3.48 -20.23
C GLU A 78 9.46 -2.04 -20.61
N ASN A 79 10.28 -1.83 -21.65
CA ASN A 79 10.69 -0.51 -22.12
C ASN A 79 9.92 -0.06 -23.37
N LYS A 80 9.11 -0.93 -23.99
CA LYS A 80 8.37 -0.64 -25.23
C LYS A 80 6.89 -0.97 -25.06
N PHE A 81 6.16 -0.09 -24.40
CA PHE A 81 4.72 -0.19 -24.16
C PHE A 81 4.02 1.17 -24.28
N ASN A 82 2.72 1.14 -24.50
CA ASN A 82 1.82 2.30 -24.36
C ASN A 82 1.07 2.27 -23.03
N TYR A 83 0.70 1.07 -22.55
CA TYR A 83 0.11 0.87 -21.23
C TYR A 83 0.86 -0.18 -20.42
N LEU A 84 1.10 0.07 -19.14
CA LEU A 84 1.58 -0.93 -18.20
C LEU A 84 0.48 -1.25 -17.19
N TRP A 85 0.16 -2.54 -17.07
CA TRP A 85 -0.78 -3.05 -16.09
C TRP A 85 -0.08 -3.93 -15.06
N GLY A 86 -0.19 -3.57 -13.78
CA GLY A 86 0.30 -4.42 -12.68
C GLY A 86 0.54 -3.65 -11.40
N TRP A 87 1.39 -4.18 -10.52
CA TRP A 87 1.78 -3.55 -9.26
C TRP A 87 3.30 -3.34 -9.11
N PRO A 88 3.96 -2.70 -10.10
CA PRO A 88 5.39 -2.41 -10.00
C PRO A 88 5.67 -1.38 -8.90
N SER A 89 6.94 -1.26 -8.48
CA SER A 89 7.38 -0.15 -7.62
C SER A 89 7.07 1.18 -8.30
N ALA A 90 5.97 1.83 -7.88
CA ALA A 90 5.43 3.01 -8.55
C ALA A 90 6.43 4.18 -8.57
N ALA A 91 7.26 4.32 -7.54
CA ALA A 91 8.21 5.42 -7.43
C ALA A 91 9.33 5.39 -8.49
N ASP A 92 9.87 4.20 -8.79
CA ASP A 92 10.95 4.06 -9.77
C ASP A 92 10.41 3.88 -11.20
N LEU A 93 9.18 3.37 -11.33
CA LEU A 93 8.51 3.30 -12.62
C LEU A 93 8.12 4.68 -13.12
N VAL A 94 7.45 5.50 -12.30
CA VAL A 94 6.96 6.82 -12.72
C VAL A 94 8.10 7.72 -13.21
N LYS A 95 9.30 7.61 -12.62
CA LYS A 95 10.50 8.35 -13.05
C LYS A 95 11.01 7.95 -14.44
N ARG A 96 10.69 6.74 -14.90
CA ARG A 96 11.17 6.18 -16.17
C ARG A 96 10.15 6.28 -17.30
N LEU A 97 8.90 6.65 -16.99
CA LEU A 97 7.85 6.77 -17.99
C LEU A 97 8.20 7.82 -19.04
N GLN A 98 8.00 7.46 -20.30
CA GLN A 98 8.12 8.35 -21.45
C GLN A 98 6.77 9.00 -21.76
N PRO A 99 6.76 10.17 -22.43
CA PRO A 99 5.52 10.78 -22.92
C PRO A 99 4.68 9.79 -23.73
N GLY A 100 3.39 9.71 -23.43
CA GLY A 100 2.46 8.78 -24.07
C GLY A 100 2.39 7.38 -23.44
N GLN A 101 3.23 7.08 -22.44
CA GLN A 101 3.10 5.87 -21.63
C GLN A 101 2.15 6.09 -20.46
N MET A 102 1.29 5.09 -20.22
CA MET A 102 0.31 5.08 -19.13
C MET A 102 0.55 3.91 -18.18
N VAL A 103 0.18 4.08 -16.92
CA VAL A 103 0.26 3.07 -15.87
C VAL A 103 -1.02 3.06 -15.05
N ASN A 104 -1.41 1.91 -14.51
CA ASN A 104 -2.60 1.80 -13.64
C ASN A 104 -2.34 2.14 -12.16
N GLN A 105 -1.09 2.38 -11.76
CA GLN A 105 -0.72 2.67 -10.37
C GLN A 105 -0.36 4.15 -10.19
N MET A 106 -0.95 4.79 -9.18
CA MET A 106 -0.62 6.17 -8.84
C MET A 106 0.53 6.21 -7.83
N PRO A 107 1.58 7.04 -8.05
CA PRO A 107 2.61 7.23 -7.03
C PRO A 107 2.00 7.77 -5.74
N GLY A 108 2.32 7.13 -4.60
CA GLY A 108 1.81 7.52 -3.28
C GLY A 108 0.43 6.97 -2.92
N GLN A 109 -0.25 6.24 -3.80
CA GLN A 109 -1.59 5.67 -3.53
C GLN A 109 -1.69 4.82 -2.24
N VAL A 110 -0.56 4.24 -1.80
CA VAL A 110 -0.45 3.47 -0.55
C VAL A 110 -0.85 4.27 0.68
N GLN A 111 -0.86 5.60 0.59
CA GLN A 111 -1.34 6.47 1.66
C GLN A 111 -2.85 6.34 1.87
N MET A 112 -3.60 6.01 0.81
CA MET A 112 -5.05 5.83 0.84
C MET A 112 -5.47 4.36 0.88
N THR A 113 -4.69 3.45 0.29
CA THR A 113 -5.08 2.04 0.13
C THR A 113 -4.64 1.14 1.27
N ARG A 114 -3.56 1.47 2.00
CA ARG A 114 -3.16 0.71 3.20
C ARG A 114 -3.91 1.22 4.42
N LYS A 115 -4.39 0.29 5.25
CA LYS A 115 -5.28 0.61 6.39
C LYS A 115 -4.60 1.51 7.43
N ASP A 116 -3.35 1.23 7.75
CA ASP A 116 -2.52 1.98 8.70
C ASP A 116 -2.22 3.40 8.20
N ASN A 117 -1.79 3.54 6.95
CA ASN A 117 -1.55 4.85 6.34
C ASN A 117 -2.83 5.67 6.21
N LEU A 118 -3.92 5.03 5.81
CA LEU A 118 -5.22 5.69 5.70
C LEU A 118 -5.69 6.16 7.08
N ALA A 119 -5.54 5.35 8.12
CA ALA A 119 -5.86 5.73 9.50
C ALA A 119 -5.07 6.96 9.96
N ASN A 120 -3.75 7.00 9.70
CA ASN A 120 -2.92 8.19 9.99
C ASN A 120 -3.44 9.43 9.24
N THR A 121 -3.69 9.30 7.94
CA THR A 121 -4.18 10.40 7.10
C THR A 121 -5.53 10.94 7.59
N ILE A 122 -6.44 10.03 7.96
CA ILE A 122 -7.76 10.35 8.48
C ILE A 122 -7.65 11.03 9.84
N GLN A 123 -6.76 10.59 10.74
CA GLN A 123 -6.57 11.24 12.03
C GLN A 123 -6.11 12.70 11.86
N GLU A 124 -5.19 12.96 10.92
CA GLU A 124 -4.79 14.32 10.54
C GLU A 124 -5.94 15.14 9.96
N PHE A 125 -6.75 14.51 9.10
CA PHE A 125 -7.92 15.13 8.48
C PHE A 125 -8.99 15.53 9.50
N ILE A 126 -9.38 14.63 10.41
CA ILE A 126 -10.39 14.87 11.43
C ILE A 126 -9.95 15.98 12.40
N ARG A 127 -8.66 16.08 12.71
CA ARG A 127 -8.16 17.18 13.55
C ARG A 127 -8.36 18.55 12.91
N LYS A 128 -8.24 18.64 11.58
CA LYS A 128 -8.48 19.86 10.82
C LYS A 128 -9.96 20.09 10.54
N TYR A 129 -10.73 19.02 10.36
CA TYR A 129 -12.13 19.03 9.97
C TYR A 129 -12.97 18.15 10.90
N PRO A 130 -13.27 18.62 12.13
CA PRO A 130 -13.96 17.82 13.14
C PRO A 130 -15.43 17.53 12.82
N GLN A 131 -16.02 18.21 11.83
CA GLN A 131 -17.40 17.96 11.39
C GLN A 131 -17.60 16.58 10.73
N PHE A 132 -16.52 15.92 10.28
CA PHE A 132 -16.57 14.60 9.65
C PHE A 132 -16.59 13.47 10.69
N ASN A 133 -17.70 13.38 11.44
CA ASN A 133 -17.87 12.47 12.59
C ASN A 133 -18.37 11.05 12.23
N PHE A 134 -18.50 10.73 10.94
CA PHE A 134 -18.92 9.40 10.47
C PHE A 134 -17.77 8.39 10.38
N ILE A 135 -16.52 8.84 10.54
CA ILE A 135 -15.35 7.98 10.39
C ILE A 135 -15.11 7.19 11.69
N PRO A 136 -15.03 5.86 11.65
CA PRO A 136 -14.79 5.05 12.83
C PRO A 136 -13.45 5.39 13.50
N LYS A 137 -13.47 5.52 14.83
CA LYS A 137 -12.25 5.73 15.62
C LYS A 137 -11.31 4.53 15.44
N THR A 138 -10.10 4.82 14.98
CA THR A 138 -9.11 3.79 14.61
C THR A 138 -7.82 4.02 15.39
N PHE A 139 -7.21 2.94 15.88
CA PHE A 139 -5.94 2.93 16.60
C PHE A 139 -4.92 2.11 15.80
N ILE A 140 -3.71 2.62 15.64
CA ILE A 140 -2.63 1.91 14.94
C ILE A 140 -1.72 1.28 16.00
N LEU A 141 -1.69 -0.05 16.04
CA LEU A 141 -0.87 -0.80 16.98
C LEU A 141 0.51 -1.09 16.38
N PRO A 142 1.57 -1.19 17.20
CA PRO A 142 1.59 -1.05 18.66
C PRO A 142 1.57 0.41 19.16
N ASN A 143 1.79 1.39 18.29
CA ASN A 143 1.98 2.80 18.65
C ASN A 143 0.84 3.43 19.46
N ASN A 144 -0.39 2.95 19.32
CA ASN A 144 -1.56 3.47 20.03
C ASN A 144 -2.15 2.47 21.04
N MET A 145 -1.38 1.47 21.49
CA MET A 145 -1.90 0.41 22.36
C MET A 145 -2.55 0.96 23.65
N LEU A 146 -1.85 1.84 24.37
CA LEU A 146 -2.37 2.39 25.62
C LEU A 146 -3.70 3.14 25.41
N MET A 147 -3.78 3.98 24.37
CA MET A 147 -5.00 4.70 24.01
C MET A 147 -6.14 3.75 23.61
N CYS A 148 -5.81 2.67 22.88
CA CYS A 148 -6.77 1.64 22.50
C CYS A 148 -7.34 0.94 23.74
N GLN A 149 -6.48 0.47 24.65
CA GLN A 149 -6.87 -0.21 25.88
C GLN A 149 -7.74 0.67 26.78
N SER A 150 -7.33 1.93 27.01
CA SER A 150 -8.14 2.88 27.79
C SER A 150 -9.52 3.12 27.14
N TYR A 151 -9.57 3.25 25.82
CA TYR A 151 -10.84 3.45 25.12
C TYR A 151 -11.75 2.21 25.17
N MET A 152 -11.19 1.00 25.08
CA MET A 152 -11.94 -0.25 25.25
C MET A 152 -12.51 -0.39 26.65
N GLN A 153 -11.72 -0.12 27.69
CA GLN A 153 -12.15 -0.14 29.10
C GLN A 153 -13.29 0.84 29.37
N GLN A 154 -13.25 2.04 28.77
CA GLN A 154 -14.33 3.03 28.85
C GLN A 154 -15.60 2.60 28.10
N ASN A 155 -15.49 1.65 27.17
CA ASN A 155 -16.56 1.21 26.29
C ASN A 155 -16.75 -0.31 26.30
N PRO A 156 -17.01 -0.94 27.47
CA PRO A 156 -16.97 -2.40 27.62
C PRO A 156 -18.05 -3.15 26.81
N LYS A 157 -19.16 -2.47 26.48
CA LYS A 157 -20.26 -3.02 25.67
C LYS A 157 -20.05 -2.87 24.16
N LYS A 158 -19.04 -2.12 23.71
CA LYS A 158 -18.76 -1.93 22.29
C LYS A 158 -17.96 -3.10 21.73
N TYR A 159 -18.13 -3.31 20.43
CA TYR A 159 -17.32 -4.22 19.65
C TYR A 159 -16.21 -3.46 18.91
N PHE A 160 -15.08 -4.13 18.76
CA PHE A 160 -13.88 -3.65 18.09
C PHE A 160 -13.50 -4.65 17.01
N ILE A 161 -13.12 -4.15 15.83
CA ILE A 161 -12.68 -4.99 14.72
C ILE A 161 -11.18 -4.80 14.57
N VAL A 162 -10.42 -5.86 14.76
CA VAL A 162 -8.98 -5.88 14.51
C VAL A 162 -8.73 -6.31 13.07
N LYS A 163 -7.82 -5.61 12.41
CA LYS A 163 -7.41 -5.89 11.04
C LYS A 163 -5.90 -5.76 10.96
N GLU A 164 -5.25 -6.76 10.37
CA GLU A 164 -3.84 -6.63 10.01
C GLU A 164 -3.66 -5.59 8.91
N ALA A 165 -2.56 -4.85 8.97
CA ALA A 165 -2.31 -3.73 8.05
C ALA A 165 -2.23 -4.21 6.58
N LEU A 166 -1.51 -5.32 6.35
CA LEU A 166 -1.19 -5.85 5.03
C LEU A 166 -2.17 -6.92 4.53
N ALA A 167 -2.93 -7.57 5.42
CA ALA A 167 -3.90 -8.60 5.02
C ALA A 167 -5.03 -8.01 4.17
N ASN A 168 -5.67 -8.83 3.35
CA ASN A 168 -6.80 -8.43 2.51
C ASN A 168 -7.85 -9.55 2.48
N ARG A 169 -8.95 -9.35 1.73
CA ARG A 169 -10.04 -10.35 1.57
C ARG A 169 -10.72 -10.81 2.86
N GLY A 170 -10.55 -10.08 3.96
CA GLY A 170 -11.12 -10.43 5.26
C GLY A 170 -10.26 -11.37 6.10
N GLU A 171 -9.07 -11.74 5.62
CA GLU A 171 -8.11 -12.55 6.39
C GLU A 171 -7.65 -11.80 7.64
N GLY A 172 -7.46 -12.55 8.73
CA GLY A 172 -6.99 -12.03 10.01
C GLY A 172 -7.97 -11.07 10.71
N ILE A 173 -9.20 -10.90 10.21
CA ILE A 173 -10.19 -10.05 10.88
C ILE A 173 -10.66 -10.74 12.16
N GLN A 174 -10.55 -10.03 13.29
CA GLN A 174 -11.02 -10.50 14.59
C GLN A 174 -12.02 -9.51 15.18
N LEU A 175 -13.02 -10.03 15.89
CA LEU A 175 -13.99 -9.24 16.63
C LEU A 175 -13.70 -9.35 18.12
N LEU A 176 -13.43 -8.22 18.76
CA LEU A 176 -13.18 -8.13 20.20
C LEU A 176 -14.30 -7.37 20.89
N ARG A 177 -14.62 -7.77 22.12
CA ARG A 177 -15.48 -6.96 23.00
C ARG A 177 -14.62 -6.01 23.83
N GLY A 178 -15.15 -4.84 24.19
CA GLY A 178 -14.42 -3.81 24.93
C GLY A 178 -13.92 -4.25 26.33
N ASN A 179 -14.51 -5.30 26.91
CA ASN A 179 -14.05 -5.88 28.17
C ASN A 179 -12.94 -6.94 28.00
N MET A 180 -12.49 -7.22 26.77
CA MET A 180 -11.38 -8.14 26.51
C MET A 180 -10.04 -7.42 26.62
N GLN A 181 -9.01 -8.14 27.06
CA GLN A 181 -7.64 -7.64 27.08
C GLN A 181 -6.96 -7.92 25.74
N ILE A 182 -6.28 -6.90 25.20
CA ILE A 182 -5.44 -7.02 24.01
C ILE A 182 -3.99 -7.18 24.48
N ASP A 183 -3.36 -8.29 24.08
CA ASP A 183 -1.94 -8.53 24.32
C ASP A 183 -1.09 -7.89 23.21
N LEU A 184 -0.06 -7.14 23.60
CA LEU A 184 0.88 -6.46 22.71
C LEU A 184 1.63 -7.46 21.82
N PHE A 185 1.98 -8.64 22.34
CA PHE A 185 2.80 -9.62 21.62
C PHE A 185 2.09 -10.21 20.40
N VAL A 186 0.76 -10.24 20.41
CA VAL A 186 -0.04 -10.75 19.29
C VAL A 186 -0.02 -9.80 18.09
N TYR A 187 0.22 -8.50 18.31
CA TYR A 187 0.06 -7.45 17.28
C TYR A 187 1.35 -6.69 16.98
N MET A 188 2.51 -7.24 17.38
CA MET A 188 3.85 -6.68 17.11
C MET A 188 4.62 -7.41 16.00
N VAL A 189 4.02 -8.39 15.32
CA VAL A 189 4.65 -9.17 14.24
C VAL A 189 4.33 -8.58 12.87
#